data_AF-A0A9P0GHC4-F1
#
_entry.id   AF-A0A9P0GHC4-F1
#
_cell.length_a   1.000
_cell.length_b   1.000
_cell.length_c   1.000
_cell.angle_alpha   90.00
_cell.angle_beta   90.00
_cell.angle_gamma   90.00
#
_symmetry.space_group_name_H-M   'P 1'
#
loop_
_entity.id
_entity.type
_entity.pdbx_description
1 polymer ?
#
loop_
_entity_poly.entity_id
_entity_poly.type
_entity_poly.pdbx_seq_one_letter_code
_entity_poly.pdbx_strand_id
1 'polypeptide(L)'
;MPSNQFMAYVHNDSETFKVSWIRKKDEPPTILTVGVGTYIADDRFFVEHARHLQNWGLVIKHVRPEDAGVYECQISTHPTTSIFLELTVTEAVGVNHRSSRSTYQSRFSSSFKMYLNTRYGSTSLCFLVPRPKND
;
A
#
# COMPACT_ATOMS: atom_id res chain seq x y z
N MET A 1 7.64 -19.25 -0.48
CA MET A 1 7.42 -18.20 -1.51
C MET A 1 7.53 -16.84 -0.82
N PRO A 2 8.20 -15.83 -1.36
CA PRO A 2 8.23 -14.52 -0.72
C PRO A 2 6.83 -13.91 -0.77
N SER A 3 6.39 -13.32 0.33
CA SER A 3 5.17 -12.54 0.41
C SER A 3 5.38 -11.23 -0.35
N ASN A 4 5.12 -11.25 -1.66
CA ASN A 4 5.08 -10.05 -2.52
C ASN A 4 3.84 -9.21 -2.19
N GLN A 5 3.73 -8.71 -0.96
CA GLN A 5 2.55 -8.02 -0.46
C GLN A 5 2.91 -6.59 -0.05
N PHE A 6 2.08 -5.65 -0.49
CA PHE A 6 2.16 -4.24 -0.13
C PHE A 6 1.00 -3.88 0.80
N MET A 7 1.25 -3.01 1.78
CA MET A 7 0.24 -2.52 2.71
C MET A 7 0.42 -1.02 2.96
N ALA A 8 -0.67 -0.25 2.82
CA ALA A 8 -0.73 1.17 3.15
C ALA A 8 -1.83 1.41 4.17
N TYR A 9 -1.49 1.88 5.38
CA TYR A 9 -2.47 2.16 6.43
C TYR A 9 -2.79 3.64 6.52
N VAL A 10 -4.05 3.97 6.75
CA VAL A 10 -4.53 5.31 7.10
C VAL A 10 -5.24 5.21 8.44
N HIS A 11 -4.85 6.04 9.40
CA HIS A 11 -5.53 6.16 10.68
C HIS A 11 -6.70 7.16 10.57
N ASN A 12 -7.87 6.76 11.03
CA ASN A 12 -9.08 7.59 11.05
C ASN A 12 -9.80 7.44 12.38
N ASP A 13 -9.73 8.44 13.25
CA ASP A 13 -10.31 8.45 14.61
C ASP A 13 -11.85 8.49 14.68
N SER A 14 -12.53 8.55 13.53
CA SER A 14 -13.98 8.61 13.45
C SER A 14 -14.55 7.31 12.89
N GLU A 15 -15.35 6.62 13.70
CA GLU A 15 -16.10 5.42 13.29
C GLU A 15 -17.15 5.71 12.20
N THR A 16 -17.55 6.98 12.05
CA THR A 16 -18.59 7.39 11.09
C THR A 16 -18.03 7.63 9.68
N PHE A 17 -16.74 7.99 9.57
CA PHE A 17 -16.13 8.26 8.28
C PHE A 17 -15.64 6.98 7.62
N LYS A 18 -15.81 6.89 6.31
CA LYS A 18 -15.35 5.76 5.49
C LYS A 18 -14.07 6.15 4.77
N VAL A 19 -13.18 5.18 4.65
CA VAL A 19 -11.98 5.26 3.83
C VAL A 19 -12.23 4.58 2.49
N SER A 20 -11.92 5.27 1.39
CA SER A 20 -11.97 4.73 0.03
C SER A 20 -10.59 4.75 -0.58
N TRP A 21 -10.19 3.67 -1.25
CA TRP A 21 -8.93 3.60 -1.98
C TRP A 21 -9.19 3.65 -3.48
N ILE A 22 -8.47 4.53 -4.17
CA ILE A 22 -8.67 4.83 -5.59
C ILE A 22 -7.31 4.72 -6.29
N ARG A 23 -7.28 4.05 -7.45
CA ARG A 23 -6.12 4.04 -8.33
C ARG A 23 -6.25 5.13 -9.37
N LYS A 24 -5.34 6.10 -9.36
CA LYS A 24 -5.44 7.33 -10.18
C LYS A 24 -4.86 7.21 -11.58
N LYS A 25 -4.01 6.21 -11.82
CA LYS A 25 -3.37 5.99 -13.13
C LYS A 25 -4.34 5.41 -14.17
N ASP A 26 -5.43 4.81 -13.72
CA ASP A 26 -6.44 4.26 -14.61
C ASP A 26 -7.27 5.45 -15.16
N GLU A 27 -7.69 5.38 -16.41
CA GLU A 27 -8.54 6.39 -17.05
C GLU A 27 -9.86 5.75 -17.51
N PRO A 28 -11.00 6.02 -16.84
CA PRO A 28 -11.16 6.85 -15.65
C PRO A 28 -10.57 6.21 -14.37
N PRO A 29 -10.32 6.99 -13.30
CA PRO A 29 -9.80 6.45 -12.04
C PRO A 29 -10.65 5.33 -11.47
N THR A 30 -10.01 4.24 -11.04
CA THR A 30 -10.70 3.04 -10.55
C THR A 30 -10.83 3.08 -9.04
N ILE A 31 -12.06 2.91 -8.53
CA ILE A 31 -12.30 2.68 -7.10
C ILE A 31 -11.90 1.23 -6.79
N LEU A 32 -10.91 1.07 -5.93
CA LEU A 32 -10.44 -0.25 -5.49
C LEU A 32 -11.33 -0.77 -4.37
N THR A 33 -11.59 0.09 -3.38
CA THR A 33 -12.32 -0.27 -2.16
C THR A 33 -13.08 0.94 -1.59
N VAL A 34 -14.17 0.68 -0.88
CA VAL A 34 -14.92 1.68 -0.07
C VAL A 34 -15.29 1.05 1.26
N GLY A 35 -14.81 1.64 2.35
CA GLY A 35 -14.88 1.00 3.67
C GLY A 35 -14.22 -0.38 3.61
N VAL A 36 -14.90 -1.41 4.10
CA VAL A 36 -14.41 -2.80 4.07
C VAL A 36 -14.73 -3.54 2.77
N GLY A 37 -15.49 -2.91 1.86
CA GLY A 37 -15.90 -3.51 0.59
C GLY A 37 -14.84 -3.34 -0.49
N THR A 38 -14.54 -4.41 -1.22
CA THR A 38 -13.67 -4.38 -2.41
C THR A 38 -14.55 -4.23 -3.65
N TYR A 39 -14.26 -3.22 -4.48
CA TYR A 39 -15.05 -2.87 -5.66
C TYR A 39 -14.44 -3.38 -6.96
N ILE A 40 -13.13 -3.61 -6.98
CA ILE A 40 -12.44 -4.21 -8.13
C ILE A 40 -12.54 -5.73 -8.10
N ALA A 41 -12.56 -6.37 -9.29
CA ALA A 41 -12.60 -7.83 -9.42
C ALA A 41 -11.24 -8.51 -9.16
N ASP A 42 -10.14 -7.74 -9.08
CA ASP A 42 -8.80 -8.25 -8.83
C ASP A 42 -8.64 -8.60 -7.33
N ASP A 43 -8.61 -9.89 -7.02
CA ASP A 43 -8.56 -10.46 -5.66
C ASP A 43 -7.25 -10.16 -4.90
N ARG A 44 -6.26 -9.60 -5.61
CA ARG A 44 -5.03 -9.12 -5.00
C ARG A 44 -5.27 -7.90 -4.12
N PHE A 45 -6.32 -7.13 -4.41
CA PHE A 45 -6.68 -5.91 -3.69
C PHE A 45 -7.71 -6.23 -2.60
N PHE A 46 -7.43 -5.84 -1.37
CA PHE A 46 -8.42 -5.91 -0.29
C PHE A 46 -8.09 -4.92 0.83
N VAL A 47 -9.05 -4.73 1.74
CA VAL A 47 -8.89 -3.89 2.92
C VAL A 47 -8.62 -4.74 4.15
N GLU A 48 -7.56 -4.40 4.87
CA GLU A 48 -7.34 -4.84 6.24
C GLU A 48 -7.78 -3.72 7.18
N HIS A 49 -8.93 -3.90 7.86
CA HIS A 49 -9.45 -2.90 8.80
C HIS A 49 -9.24 -3.38 10.25
N ALA A 50 -8.22 -2.84 10.91
CA ALA A 50 -7.99 -3.07 12.33
C ALA A 50 -8.88 -2.11 13.16
N ARG A 51 -10.14 -2.51 13.37
CA ARG A 51 -11.17 -1.68 14.03
C ARG A 51 -10.72 -1.07 15.36
N HIS A 52 -10.02 -1.84 16.18
CA HIS A 52 -9.51 -1.41 17.50
C HIS A 52 -8.41 -0.34 17.43
N LEU A 53 -7.72 -0.22 16.29
CA LEU A 53 -6.71 0.81 16.04
C LEU A 53 -7.21 1.89 15.07
N GLN A 54 -8.46 1.78 14.61
CA GLN A 54 -9.05 2.61 13.56
C GLN A 54 -8.16 2.77 12.31
N ASN A 55 -7.44 1.69 11.98
CA ASN A 55 -6.48 1.66 10.88
C ASN A 55 -7.08 0.97 9.65
N TRP A 56 -7.03 1.67 8.53
CA TRP A 56 -7.55 1.21 7.24
C TRP A 56 -6.39 0.91 6.29
N GLY A 57 -6.09 -0.38 6.11
CA GLY A 57 -5.01 -0.88 5.28
C GLY A 57 -5.46 -1.24 3.87
N LEU A 58 -4.94 -0.60 2.81
CA LEU A 58 -5.01 -1.18 1.47
C LEU A 58 -3.92 -2.21 1.32
N VAL A 59 -4.30 -3.41 0.93
CA VAL A 59 -3.38 -4.52 0.72
C VAL A 59 -3.38 -4.93 -0.74
N ILE A 60 -2.19 -5.10 -1.33
CA ILE A 60 -1.99 -5.61 -2.68
C ILE A 60 -1.11 -6.85 -2.61
N LYS A 61 -1.65 -8.02 -2.93
CA LYS A 61 -0.90 -9.29 -3.04
C LYS A 61 -0.24 -9.42 -4.40
N HIS A 62 0.88 -10.12 -4.44
CA HIS A 62 1.67 -10.38 -5.65
C HIS A 62 1.87 -9.10 -6.48
N VAL A 63 2.39 -8.05 -5.84
CA VAL A 63 2.63 -6.75 -6.48
C VAL A 63 3.53 -6.93 -7.71
N ARG A 64 3.15 -6.26 -8.78
CA ARG A 64 3.81 -6.32 -10.10
C ARG A 64 4.23 -4.92 -10.56
N PRO A 65 5.17 -4.81 -11.51
CA PRO A 65 5.58 -3.50 -12.05
C PRO A 65 4.40 -2.65 -12.53
N GLU A 66 3.39 -3.28 -13.14
CA GLU A 66 2.19 -2.62 -13.59
C GLU A 66 1.30 -2.09 -12.46
N ASP A 67 1.51 -2.46 -11.19
CA ASP A 67 0.77 -1.90 -10.06
C ASP A 67 1.32 -0.52 -9.62
N ALA A 68 2.51 -0.14 -10.09
CA ALA A 68 3.11 1.17 -9.81
C ALA A 68 2.20 2.33 -10.25
N GLY A 69 2.30 3.47 -9.55
CA GLY A 69 1.54 4.69 -9.84
C GLY A 69 0.93 5.33 -8.60
N VAL A 70 0.09 6.35 -8.82
CA VAL A 70 -0.54 7.13 -7.75
C VAL A 70 -1.84 6.47 -7.27
N TYR A 71 -1.94 6.36 -5.96
CA TYR A 71 -3.12 5.94 -5.21
C TYR A 71 -3.64 7.12 -4.39
N GLU A 72 -4.95 7.23 -4.29
CA GLU A 72 -5.65 8.20 -3.46
C GLU A 72 -6.42 7.45 -2.38
N CYS A 73 -6.16 7.81 -1.12
CA CYS A 73 -7.00 7.46 0.01
C CYS A 73 -7.92 8.65 0.30
N GLN A 74 -9.23 8.42 0.23
CA GLN A 74 -10.24 9.42 0.50
C GLN A 74 -10.96 9.11 1.80
N ILE A 75 -11.01 10.07 2.72
CA ILE A 75 -11.79 10.00 3.96
C ILE A 75 -13.05 10.83 3.76
N SER A 76 -14.22 10.25 4.05
CA SER A 76 -15.55 10.87 3.84
C SER A 76 -15.90 11.98 4.83
N THR A 77 -14.93 12.80 5.23
CA THR A 77 -15.09 14.02 6.00
C THR A 77 -15.80 15.11 5.18
N HIS A 78 -16.22 16.19 5.84
CA HIS A 78 -16.75 17.38 5.18
C HIS A 78 -15.92 18.62 5.54
N PRO A 79 -15.14 19.20 4.60
CA PRO A 79 -14.90 18.74 3.23
C PRO A 79 -14.09 17.44 3.18
N THR A 80 -14.23 16.69 2.09
CA THR A 80 -13.56 15.40 1.90
C THR A 80 -12.05 15.54 1.99
N THR A 81 -11.40 14.68 2.77
CA THR A 81 -9.94 14.65 2.91
C THR A 81 -9.34 13.64 1.96
N SER A 82 -8.38 14.06 1.14
CA SER A 82 -7.63 13.18 0.22
C SER A 82 -6.17 13.08 0.61
N ILE A 83 -5.64 11.86 0.63
CA ILE A 83 -4.24 11.54 0.88
C ILE A 83 -3.70 10.84 -0.38
N PHE A 84 -2.60 11.34 -0.92
CA PHE A 84 -1.99 10.79 -2.14
C PHE A 84 -0.71 10.03 -1.81
N LEU A 85 -0.58 8.86 -2.42
CA LEU A 85 0.55 7.96 -2.22
C LEU A 85 1.06 7.47 -3.57
N GLU A 86 2.37 7.55 -3.79
CA GLU A 86 2.99 7.05 -5.01
C GLU A 86 3.67 5.70 -4.74
N LEU A 87 3.20 4.64 -5.39
CA LEU A 87 3.83 3.32 -5.33
C LEU A 87 4.87 3.18 -6.44
N THR A 88 6.13 3.00 -6.05
CA THR A 88 7.22 2.62 -6.95
C THR A 88 7.57 1.14 -6.77
N VAL A 89 7.64 0.41 -7.88
CA VAL A 89 8.01 -1.01 -7.91
C VAL A 89 9.37 -1.12 -8.60
N THR A 90 10.40 -1.56 -7.89
CA THR A 90 11.76 -1.70 -8.43
C THR A 90 12.25 -3.13 -8.32
N GLU A 91 12.86 -3.68 -9.37
CA GLU A 91 13.49 -5.00 -9.27
C GLU A 91 14.64 -4.98 -8.25
N ALA A 92 14.81 -6.07 -7.51
CA ALA A 92 15.92 -6.19 -6.58
C ALA A 92 17.20 -6.48 -7.38
N VAL A 93 18.11 -5.52 -7.45
CA VAL A 93 19.41 -5.70 -8.10
C VAL A 93 20.30 -6.54 -7.17
N GLY A 94 20.51 -7.80 -7.52
CA GLY A 94 21.49 -8.66 -6.84
C GLY A 94 22.91 -8.21 -7.17
N VAL A 95 23.60 -7.56 -6.23
CA VAL A 95 25.02 -7.24 -6.38
C VAL A 95 25.84 -8.50 -6.08
N ASN A 96 26.44 -9.06 -7.13
CA ASN A 96 27.40 -10.18 -7.03
C ASN A 96 28.75 -9.65 -6.54
N HIS A 97 29.06 -9.80 -5.25
CA HIS A 97 30.45 -9.77 -4.80
C HIS A 97 31.06 -11.16 -5.01
N ARG A 98 31.91 -11.33 -6.03
CA ARG A 98 32.75 -12.53 -6.15
C ARG A 98 33.85 -12.48 -5.09
N SER A 99 33.64 -13.11 -3.94
CA SER A 99 34.69 -13.79 -3.18
C SER A 99 34.12 -14.62 -2.02
N SER A 100 34.62 -15.84 -1.91
CA SER A 100 34.20 -16.99 -1.11
C SER A 100 34.07 -16.76 0.41
N ARG A 101 32.83 -16.84 0.93
CA ARG A 101 32.39 -17.65 2.09
C ARG A 101 30.90 -17.38 2.35
N SER A 102 30.11 -18.47 2.39
CA SER A 102 28.67 -18.58 2.62
C SER A 102 28.17 -17.65 3.76
N THR A 103 26.98 -17.03 3.76
CA THR A 103 25.66 -17.63 3.52
C THR A 103 24.58 -16.52 3.49
N TYR A 104 23.52 -16.72 2.68
CA TYR A 104 22.28 -15.93 2.53
C TYR A 104 22.34 -14.54 1.86
N GLN A 105 22.29 -14.56 0.52
CA GLN A 105 21.58 -13.51 -0.23
C GLN A 105 20.20 -14.05 -0.63
N SER A 106 19.15 -13.45 -0.07
CA SER A 106 17.78 -13.77 -0.48
C SER A 106 17.54 -13.24 -1.89
N ARG A 107 17.51 -14.16 -2.86
CA ARG A 107 17.05 -13.93 -4.22
C ARG A 107 15.52 -13.72 -4.19
N PHE A 108 15.06 -12.50 -3.93
CA PHE A 108 13.66 -12.11 -4.11
C PHE A 108 13.58 -10.78 -4.85
N SER A 109 13.01 -10.86 -6.05
CA SER A 109 12.74 -9.72 -6.92
C SER A 109 11.66 -8.83 -6.30
N SER A 110 11.85 -7.52 -6.43
CA SER A 110 10.93 -6.45 -6.07
C SER A 110 11.09 -5.85 -4.67
N SER A 111 11.80 -4.72 -4.59
CA SER A 111 11.67 -3.77 -3.48
C SER A 111 10.59 -2.75 -3.83
N PHE A 112 9.62 -2.58 -2.93
CA PHE A 112 8.52 -1.62 -3.07
C PHE A 112 8.80 -0.41 -2.19
N LYS A 113 8.70 0.79 -2.74
CA LYS A 113 8.82 2.04 -1.99
C LYS A 113 7.58 2.86 -2.25
N MET A 114 7.06 3.49 -1.20
CA MET A 114 5.98 4.44 -1.34
C MET A 114 6.37 5.75 -0.68
N TYR A 115 5.99 6.83 -1.34
CA TYR A 115 6.19 8.18 -0.84
C TYR A 115 4.82 8.78 -0.53
N LEU A 116 4.70 9.37 0.65
CA LEU A 116 3.55 10.16 1.04
C LEU A 116 3.81 11.61 0.66
N ASN A 117 2.88 12.22 -0.06
CA ASN A 117 2.91 13.66 -0.30
C ASN A 117 1.79 14.31 0.52
N THR A 118 2.06 14.57 1.80
CA THR A 118 1.11 15.26 2.68
C THR A 118 1.30 16.77 2.55
N ARG A 119 0.44 17.45 1.77
CA ARG A 119 0.37 18.93 1.77
C ARG A 119 -0.57 19.53 2.81
N TYR A 120 -1.13 18.74 3.74
CA TYR A 120 -2.09 19.25 4.72
C TYR A 120 -1.90 18.60 6.09
N GLY A 121 -1.74 19.44 7.11
CA GLY A 121 -1.50 19.08 8.51
C GLY A 121 -2.73 18.52 9.21
N SER A 122 -3.21 17.35 8.79
CA SER A 122 -4.21 16.56 9.52
C SER A 122 -3.61 15.21 9.94
N THR A 123 -3.90 14.78 11.16
CA THR A 123 -3.26 13.73 11.98
C THR A 123 -3.30 12.30 11.43
N SER A 124 -3.73 12.07 10.19
CA SER A 124 -3.71 10.73 9.56
C SER A 124 -2.29 10.35 9.15
N LEU A 125 -1.53 9.82 10.10
CA LEU A 125 -0.22 9.23 9.87
C LEU A 125 -0.39 7.95 9.04
N CYS A 126 -0.02 8.02 7.78
CA CYS A 126 0.08 6.81 6.97
C CYS A 126 1.39 6.12 7.30
N PHE A 127 1.33 4.87 7.77
CA PHE A 127 2.52 4.09 8.06
C PHE A 127 2.70 3.01 7.01
N LEU A 128 3.92 2.94 6.48
CA LEU A 128 4.39 1.85 5.66
C LEU A 128 4.96 0.77 6.56
N VAL A 129 4.34 -0.40 6.57
CA VAL A 129 4.88 -1.57 7.25
C VAL A 129 5.48 -2.49 6.20
N PRO A 130 6.80 -2.42 5.92
CA PRO A 130 7.48 -3.52 5.26
C PRO A 130 7.39 -4.71 6.22
N ARG A 131 6.55 -5.71 5.92
CA ARG A 131 6.55 -6.94 6.72
C ARG A 131 7.82 -7.73 6.42
N PRO A 132 8.73 -7.94 7.40
CA PRO A 132 9.73 -8.98 7.27
C PRO A 132 9.02 -10.34 7.22
N LYS A 133 9.64 -11.30 6.52
CA LYS A 133 9.22 -12.71 6.59
C LYS A 133 9.27 -13.16 8.05
N ASN A 134 8.13 -13.57 8.59
CA ASN A 134 8.17 -14.52 9.69
C ASN A 134 8.27 -15.90 9.06
N ASP A 135 9.35 -16.60 9.42
CA ASP A 135 9.58 -18.03 9.14
C ASP A 135 8.47 -18.90 9.73
#